data_AF-A0AAV9C8X3-F1
#
_entry.id   AF-A0AAV9C8X3-F1
#
_cell.length_a   1.000
_cell.length_b   1.000
_cell.length_c   1.000
_cell.angle_alpha   90.00
_cell.angle_beta   90.00
_cell.angle_gamma   90.00
#
_symmetry.space_group_name_H-M   'P 1'
#
loop_
_entity.id
_entity.type
_entity.pdbx_description
1 polymer ?
#
loop_
_entity_poly.entity_id
_entity_poly.type
_entity_poly.pdbx_seq_one_letter_code
_entity_poly.pdbx_strand_id
1 'polypeptide(L)'
;MKFMEGTNIVTGENHPIHLHGYDFYILVEGFGNFEPKTDNAKLNTVDPPLLNTVALAVNGWAMIKFRADNPGVWLMHCHLDVHITWGLAMALLVEDGVGTGEGRLVLTSRPGWGGYFLFQTTPVKRLCDTHEIITVNGQFPGPTLEVRSGDTLVVSIVNHLAHNVTLHWHGVTQMRTACADGPEFVTQCPIRPGGSYTYLFTIDSAEGTFWWHAQSSRMRLTVYGALIIRPKAGSSYPFPEPKREDTLIID
;
A
#
# COMPACT_ATOMS: atom_id res chain seq x y z
N MET A 1 -8.37 15.15 10.71
CA MET A 1 -8.94 15.44 9.39
C MET A 1 -7.85 16.11 8.58
N LYS A 2 -7.60 15.67 7.36
CA LYS A 2 -6.56 16.22 6.49
C LYS A 2 -7.19 16.59 5.16
N PHE A 3 -6.82 17.77 4.65
CA PHE A 3 -7.34 18.36 3.43
C PHE A 3 -6.26 18.27 2.34
N MET A 4 -6.65 17.88 1.13
CA MET A 4 -5.76 17.79 -0.03
C MET A 4 -6.41 18.48 -1.22
N GLU A 5 -5.69 19.42 -1.83
CA GLU A 5 -6.16 20.23 -2.95
C GLU A 5 -5.16 20.16 -4.10
N GLY A 6 -5.64 19.83 -5.30
CA GLY A 6 -4.84 19.88 -6.52
C GLY A 6 -4.74 21.31 -7.04
N THR A 7 -3.54 21.90 -6.97
CA THR A 7 -3.27 23.19 -7.63
C THR A 7 -2.60 22.93 -8.99
N ASN A 8 -3.26 23.30 -10.09
CA ASN A 8 -2.70 23.11 -11.42
C ASN A 8 -1.60 24.15 -11.69
N ILE A 9 -0.33 23.72 -11.68
CA ILE A 9 0.82 24.59 -12.03
C ILE A 9 1.24 24.42 -13.51
N VAL A 10 0.97 23.26 -14.13
CA VAL A 10 1.45 22.96 -15.50
C VAL A 10 0.31 22.48 -16.42
N THR A 11 -0.25 21.29 -16.18
CA THR A 11 -1.47 20.75 -16.83
C THR A 11 -2.30 19.99 -15.81
N GLY A 12 -3.61 19.97 -15.98
CA GLY A 12 -4.52 19.29 -15.06
C GLY A 12 -4.47 17.77 -15.24
N GLU A 13 -3.90 17.06 -14.26
CA GLU A 13 -3.82 15.60 -14.24
C GLU A 13 -4.47 15.02 -12.98
N ASN A 14 -4.90 13.76 -13.04
CA ASN A 14 -5.40 13.05 -11.87
C ASN A 14 -4.23 12.62 -10.99
N HIS A 15 -4.37 12.79 -9.68
CA HIS A 15 -3.33 12.47 -8.71
C HIS A 15 -3.87 11.44 -7.70
N PRO A 16 -3.62 10.14 -7.90
CA PRO A 16 -3.91 9.14 -6.86
C PRO A 16 -2.97 9.39 -5.69
N ILE A 17 -3.50 9.75 -4.51
CA ILE A 17 -2.72 9.99 -3.30
C ILE A 17 -2.86 8.81 -2.36
N HIS A 18 -1.74 8.22 -2.01
CA HIS A 18 -1.61 7.10 -1.09
C HIS A 18 -0.93 7.56 0.21
N LEU A 19 -1.39 7.03 1.36
CA LEU A 19 -0.78 7.27 2.66
C LEU A 19 -0.33 5.93 3.25
N HIS A 20 0.97 5.77 3.39
CA HIS A 20 1.58 4.60 3.98
C HIS A 20 1.13 4.38 5.43
N GLY A 21 1.01 3.11 5.83
CA GLY A 21 0.69 2.71 7.20
C GLY A 21 -0.73 3.03 7.67
N TYR A 22 -1.60 3.54 6.78
CA TYR A 22 -2.97 3.93 7.12
C TYR A 22 -3.96 3.63 6.00
N ASP A 23 -5.14 3.17 6.41
CA ASP A 23 -6.37 3.38 5.66
C ASP A 23 -7.05 4.67 6.15
N PHE A 24 -7.85 5.29 5.28
CA PHE A 24 -8.53 6.54 5.58
C PHE A 24 -9.93 6.62 4.99
N TYR A 25 -10.82 7.31 5.70
CA TYR A 25 -12.17 7.56 5.25
C TYR A 25 -12.20 8.75 4.29
N ILE A 26 -12.89 8.60 3.16
CA ILE A 26 -13.20 9.72 2.26
C ILE A 26 -14.47 10.40 2.76
N LEU A 27 -14.34 11.63 3.27
CA LEU A 27 -15.49 12.36 3.79
C LEU A 27 -16.25 13.10 2.70
N VAL A 28 -15.52 13.65 1.72
CA VAL A 28 -16.08 14.39 0.58
C VAL A 28 -14.99 14.58 -0.47
N GLU A 29 -15.42 14.68 -1.73
CA GLU A 29 -14.61 15.04 -2.88
C GLU A 29 -15.31 16.16 -3.65
N GLY A 30 -14.55 17.00 -4.34
CA GLY A 30 -15.09 18.09 -5.12
C GLY A 30 -14.16 18.56 -6.22
N PHE A 31 -14.67 19.46 -7.05
CA PHE A 31 -13.93 20.13 -8.13
C PHE A 31 -13.86 21.63 -7.87
N GLY A 32 -12.88 22.29 -8.50
CA GLY A 32 -12.58 23.69 -8.28
C GLY A 32 -11.87 23.90 -6.94
N ASN A 33 -11.88 25.14 -6.45
CA ASN A 33 -11.31 25.45 -5.15
C ASN A 33 -12.30 25.08 -4.05
N PHE A 34 -11.77 24.55 -2.95
CA PHE A 34 -12.58 24.24 -1.78
C PHE A 34 -13.15 25.50 -1.12
N GLU A 35 -14.45 25.51 -0.81
CA GLU A 35 -15.13 26.58 -0.09
C GLU A 35 -15.70 26.06 1.25
N PRO A 36 -15.07 26.37 2.40
CA PRO A 36 -15.46 25.85 3.70
C PRO A 36 -16.93 26.10 4.07
N LYS A 37 -17.52 27.21 3.62
CA LYS A 37 -18.91 27.55 3.97
C LYS A 37 -19.92 26.63 3.31
N THR A 38 -19.63 26.15 2.10
CA THR A 38 -20.56 25.32 1.31
C THR A 38 -20.20 23.85 1.34
N ASP A 39 -18.91 23.54 1.35
CA ASP A 39 -18.43 22.17 1.17
C ASP A 39 -18.39 21.37 2.47
N ASN A 40 -18.21 22.03 3.62
CA ASN A 40 -18.33 21.35 4.92
C ASN A 40 -19.72 20.76 5.16
N ALA A 41 -20.77 21.34 4.57
CA ALA A 41 -22.12 20.80 4.65
C ALA A 41 -22.31 19.49 3.86
N LYS A 42 -21.36 19.15 2.96
CA LYS A 42 -21.39 17.96 2.12
C LYS A 42 -20.65 16.76 2.73
N LEU A 43 -20.04 16.94 3.91
CA LEU A 43 -19.27 15.88 4.57
C LEU A 43 -20.15 14.67 4.87
N ASN A 44 -19.77 13.51 4.36
CA ASN A 44 -20.31 12.25 4.83
C ASN A 44 -19.56 11.78 6.08
N THR A 45 -20.21 11.88 7.24
CA THR A 45 -19.66 11.37 8.52
C THR A 45 -20.34 10.09 8.99
N VAL A 46 -21.26 9.53 8.20
CA VAL A 46 -22.01 8.31 8.52
C VAL A 46 -21.64 7.25 7.50
N ASP A 47 -20.86 6.26 7.94
CA ASP A 47 -20.36 5.17 7.09
C ASP A 47 -19.68 5.64 5.78
N PRO A 48 -18.67 6.53 5.86
CA PRO A 48 -17.92 6.94 4.68
C PRO A 48 -17.06 5.78 4.13
N PRO A 49 -16.75 5.76 2.82
CA PRO A 49 -15.85 4.78 2.24
C PRO A 49 -14.47 4.79 2.91
N LEU A 50 -13.95 3.62 3.28
CA LEU A 50 -12.60 3.41 3.79
C LEU A 50 -11.69 2.92 2.66
N LEU A 51 -10.65 3.68 2.34
CA LEU A 51 -9.72 3.39 1.24
C LEU A 51 -8.28 3.64 1.70
N ASN A 52 -7.31 3.05 1.00
CA ASN A 52 -5.87 3.34 1.20
C ASN A 52 -5.33 4.38 0.20
N THR A 53 -6.07 4.68 -0.87
CA THR A 53 -5.66 5.58 -1.94
C THR A 53 -6.88 6.36 -2.44
N VAL A 54 -6.74 7.66 -2.67
CA VAL A 54 -7.79 8.53 -3.23
C VAL A 54 -7.32 9.20 -4.51
N ALA A 55 -8.12 9.15 -5.57
CA ALA A 55 -7.83 9.84 -6.81
C ALA A 55 -8.30 11.30 -6.73
N LEU A 56 -7.37 12.24 -6.61
CA LEU A 56 -7.71 13.65 -6.78
C LEU A 56 -7.89 13.91 -8.27
N ALA A 57 -9.13 14.20 -8.67
CA ALA A 57 -9.43 14.54 -10.04
C ALA A 57 -8.71 15.84 -10.49
N VAL A 58 -8.66 16.10 -11.79
CA VAL A 58 -8.15 17.37 -12.32
C VAL A 58 -8.87 18.57 -11.70
N ASN A 59 -8.14 19.52 -11.10
CA ASN A 59 -8.70 20.61 -10.28
C ASN A 59 -9.62 20.11 -9.15
N GLY A 60 -9.37 18.91 -8.65
CA GLY A 60 -10.15 18.29 -7.60
C GLY A 60 -9.52 18.45 -6.22
N TRP A 61 -10.33 18.22 -5.21
CA TRP A 61 -9.90 18.15 -3.83
C TRP A 61 -10.64 17.01 -3.12
N ALA A 62 -10.03 16.49 -2.06
CA ALA A 62 -10.64 15.49 -1.19
C ALA A 62 -10.34 15.79 0.28
N MET A 63 -11.29 15.45 1.14
CA MET A 63 -11.08 15.45 2.58
C MET A 63 -11.06 14.03 3.11
N ILE A 64 -9.96 13.72 3.78
CA ILE A 64 -9.77 12.40 4.38
C ILE A 64 -9.76 12.49 5.90
N LYS A 65 -10.22 11.41 6.53
CA LYS A 65 -10.15 11.21 7.98
C LYS A 65 -9.46 9.89 8.26
N PHE A 66 -8.35 9.96 8.95
CA PHE A 66 -7.66 8.81 9.52
C PHE A 66 -7.38 9.09 10.99
N ARG A 67 -7.10 8.02 11.73
CA ARG A 67 -6.64 8.09 13.11
C ARG A 67 -5.11 7.96 13.08
N ALA A 68 -4.39 8.94 13.64
CA ALA A 68 -2.94 8.90 13.72
C ALA A 68 -2.49 8.14 14.98
N ASP A 69 -2.67 6.82 14.99
CA ASP A 69 -2.42 5.92 16.12
C ASP A 69 -1.27 4.93 15.90
N ASN A 70 -0.44 5.21 14.90
CA ASN A 70 0.66 4.37 14.48
C ASN A 70 1.96 5.20 14.48
N PRO A 71 2.64 5.31 15.63
CA PRO A 71 3.84 6.13 15.75
C PRO A 71 4.93 5.71 14.76
N GLY A 72 5.52 6.67 14.08
CA GLY A 72 6.48 6.43 13.00
C GLY A 72 6.53 7.57 12.00
N VAL A 73 7.34 7.37 10.96
CA VAL A 73 7.40 8.27 9.79
C VAL A 73 6.68 7.56 8.65
N TRP A 74 5.67 8.19 8.06
CA TRP A 74 4.84 7.59 7.02
C TRP A 74 4.87 8.44 5.76
N LEU A 75 5.17 7.82 4.62
CA LEU A 75 5.16 8.51 3.34
C LEU A 75 3.72 8.74 2.87
N MET A 76 3.40 9.96 2.47
CA MET A 76 2.19 10.29 1.72
C MET A 76 2.62 10.75 0.35
N HIS A 77 2.22 10.06 -0.72
CA HIS A 77 2.71 10.38 -2.05
C HIS A 77 1.68 10.14 -3.14
N CYS A 78 1.92 10.77 -4.30
CA CYS A 78 1.17 10.45 -5.50
C CYS A 78 1.58 9.07 -6.03
N HIS A 79 0.64 8.21 -6.36
CA HIS A 79 0.87 6.87 -6.90
C HIS A 79 1.16 6.87 -8.42
N LEU A 80 1.58 8.02 -8.97
CA LEU A 80 2.21 8.14 -10.27
C LEU A 80 3.72 8.32 -10.05
N ASP A 81 4.52 7.32 -10.43
CA ASP A 81 5.95 7.26 -10.08
C ASP A 81 6.73 8.52 -10.48
N VAL A 82 6.38 9.09 -11.64
CA VAL A 82 6.98 10.33 -12.12
C VAL A 82 6.63 11.53 -11.23
N HIS A 83 5.41 11.61 -10.69
CA HIS A 83 4.98 12.71 -9.84
C HIS A 83 5.57 12.65 -8.42
N ILE A 84 5.87 11.44 -7.91
CA ILE A 84 6.67 11.28 -6.68
C ILE A 84 8.00 12.01 -6.85
N THR A 85 8.69 11.77 -7.98
CA THR A 85 10.01 12.37 -8.25
C THR A 85 9.96 13.88 -8.51
N TRP A 86 8.78 14.42 -8.82
CA TRP A 86 8.55 15.86 -9.01
C TRP A 86 8.08 16.58 -7.74
N GLY A 87 8.02 15.87 -6.60
CA GLY A 87 7.75 16.48 -5.30
C GLY A 87 6.35 16.27 -4.75
N LEU A 88 5.49 15.47 -5.39
CA LEU A 88 4.22 15.03 -4.79
C LEU A 88 4.45 13.90 -3.78
N ALA A 89 5.25 14.21 -2.77
CA ALA A 89 5.58 13.33 -1.66
C ALA A 89 5.78 14.16 -0.38
N MET A 90 5.35 13.62 0.75
CA MET A 90 5.49 14.24 2.06
C MET A 90 5.67 13.14 3.11
N ALA A 91 6.56 13.36 4.07
CA ALA A 91 6.65 12.51 5.26
C ALA A 91 5.74 13.05 6.37
N LEU A 92 4.90 12.18 6.93
CA LEU A 92 4.11 12.45 8.13
C LEU A 92 4.82 11.81 9.33
N LEU A 93 5.27 12.64 10.27
CA LEU A 93 5.75 12.16 11.57
C LEU A 93 4.55 12.02 12.52
N VAL A 94 4.36 10.82 13.04
CA VAL A 94 3.38 10.50 14.08
C VAL A 94 4.15 10.17 15.35
N GLU A 95 3.99 11.00 16.37
CA GLU A 95 4.62 10.82 17.68
C GLU A 95 3.76 9.94 18.59
N ASP A 96 4.37 9.42 19.66
CA ASP A 96 3.65 8.71 20.71
C ASP A 96 2.66 9.66 21.41
N GLY A 97 1.43 9.18 21.61
CA GLY A 97 0.42 9.88 22.40
C GLY A 97 0.64 9.75 23.91
N VAL A 98 0.01 10.63 24.69
CA VAL A 98 0.01 10.54 26.16
C VAL A 98 -1.00 9.47 26.61
N GLY A 99 -0.52 8.29 27.02
CA GLY A 99 -1.35 7.21 27.57
C GLY A 99 -0.59 5.88 27.72
N THR A 100 -1.13 4.94 28.51
CA THR A 100 -0.65 3.55 28.56
C THR A 100 -1.25 2.79 27.39
N GLY A 101 -0.58 2.80 26.24
CA GLY A 101 -0.98 1.95 25.12
C GLY A 101 -0.92 0.48 25.53
N GLU A 102 -1.96 -0.30 25.22
CA GLU A 102 -1.95 -1.76 25.36
C GLU A 102 -1.05 -2.38 24.29
N GLY A 103 0.24 -2.22 24.50
CA GLY A 103 1.26 -2.57 23.56
C GLY A 103 1.70 -4.01 23.64
N ARG A 104 0.81 -5.00 23.50
CA ARG A 104 1.26 -6.40 23.45
C ARG A 104 1.66 -6.75 22.01
N LEU A 105 2.98 -6.80 21.75
CA LEU A 105 3.52 -7.55 20.62
C LEU A 105 3.14 -9.02 20.85
N VAL A 106 1.98 -9.42 20.36
CA VAL A 106 1.65 -10.84 20.29
C VAL A 106 2.30 -11.32 18.99
N LEU A 107 3.54 -11.79 19.08
CA LEU A 107 4.06 -12.73 18.09
C LEU A 107 3.20 -13.99 18.27
N THR A 108 1.99 -14.00 17.71
CA THR A 108 1.16 -15.19 17.76
C THR A 108 1.91 -16.25 16.96
N SER A 109 2.27 -17.36 17.60
CA SER A 109 2.80 -18.57 16.97
C SER A 109 1.77 -19.28 16.08
N ARG A 110 0.81 -18.54 15.54
CA ARG A 110 -0.12 -19.04 14.53
C ARG A 110 0.70 -19.43 13.30
N PRO A 111 0.29 -20.48 12.57
CA PRO A 111 0.91 -20.81 11.30
C PRO A 111 0.77 -19.60 10.39
N GLY A 112 1.84 -18.81 10.29
CA GLY A 112 1.92 -17.71 9.35
C GLY A 112 2.04 -18.26 7.94
N TRP A 113 1.52 -17.52 6.96
CA TRP A 113 1.88 -17.77 5.58
C TRP A 113 3.35 -17.36 5.39
N GLY A 114 4.19 -18.34 5.06
CA GLY A 114 5.62 -18.17 4.83
C GLY A 114 5.95 -18.36 3.36
N GLY A 115 6.49 -17.32 2.71
CA GLY A 115 6.86 -17.37 1.30
C GLY A 115 8.29 -16.89 1.05
N TYR A 116 8.88 -17.39 -0.03
CA TYR A 116 10.18 -16.94 -0.51
C TYR A 116 10.02 -16.22 -1.84
N PHE A 117 10.56 -15.01 -1.94
CA PHE A 117 10.50 -14.17 -3.13
C PHE A 117 11.90 -13.96 -3.69
N LEU A 118 12.15 -14.57 -4.85
CA LEU A 118 13.37 -14.40 -5.62
C LEU A 118 13.16 -13.32 -6.69
N PHE A 119 13.86 -12.20 -6.56
CA PHE A 119 13.82 -11.13 -7.56
C PHE A 119 14.88 -11.38 -8.59
N GLN A 120 14.47 -11.51 -9.85
CA GLN A 120 15.38 -11.83 -10.94
C GLN A 120 14.92 -11.17 -12.23
N THR A 121 15.88 -10.93 -13.14
CA THR A 121 15.57 -10.58 -14.52
C THR A 121 15.11 -11.83 -15.27
N THR A 122 14.06 -11.73 -16.06
CA THR A 122 13.49 -12.85 -16.81
C THR A 122 13.22 -12.45 -18.27
N PRO A 123 13.71 -13.23 -19.26
CA PRO A 123 13.39 -13.00 -20.66
C PRO A 123 11.93 -13.38 -20.93
N VAL A 124 11.17 -12.44 -21.48
CA VAL A 124 9.79 -12.63 -21.92
C VAL A 124 9.70 -12.33 -23.41
N LYS A 125 9.25 -13.32 -24.16
CA LYS A 125 8.99 -13.17 -25.60
C LYS A 125 7.60 -12.57 -25.81
N ARG A 126 7.54 -11.38 -26.40
CA ARG A 126 6.31 -10.73 -26.85
C ARG A 126 6.40 -10.54 -28.36
N LEU A 127 5.46 -11.15 -29.09
CA LEU A 127 5.48 -11.16 -30.55
C LEU A 127 6.82 -11.73 -31.08
N CYS A 128 7.56 -10.93 -31.86
CA CYS A 128 8.83 -11.31 -32.46
C CYS A 128 10.05 -10.95 -31.59
N ASP A 129 9.84 -10.19 -30.52
CA ASP A 129 10.92 -9.60 -29.72
C ASP A 129 10.98 -10.23 -28.32
N THR A 130 12.20 -10.35 -27.80
CA THR A 130 12.45 -10.77 -26.43
C THR A 130 12.83 -9.55 -25.61
N HIS A 131 12.13 -9.35 -24.51
CA HIS A 131 12.39 -8.28 -23.56
C HIS A 131 12.74 -8.87 -22.21
N GLU A 132 13.67 -8.24 -21.51
CA GLU A 132 13.96 -8.57 -20.12
C GLU A 132 13.01 -7.78 -19.21
N ILE A 133 12.30 -8.48 -18.33
CA ILE A 133 11.51 -7.85 -17.27
C ILE A 133 11.98 -8.34 -15.89
N ILE A 134 11.69 -7.57 -14.85
CA ILE A 134 11.94 -8.01 -13.48
C ILE A 134 10.73 -8.83 -13.02
N THR A 135 10.97 -10.03 -12.50
CA THR A 135 9.92 -10.91 -11.97
C THR A 135 10.23 -11.32 -10.53
N VAL A 136 9.19 -11.80 -9.85
CA VAL A 136 9.31 -12.48 -8.56
C VAL A 136 9.04 -13.97 -8.80
N ASN A 137 10.00 -14.83 -8.44
CA ASN A 137 9.93 -16.27 -8.67
C ASN A 137 9.70 -16.66 -10.15
N GLY A 138 10.11 -15.82 -11.11
CA GLY A 138 9.85 -16.06 -12.54
C GLY A 138 8.41 -15.80 -12.97
N GLN A 139 7.57 -15.22 -12.11
CA GLN A 139 6.16 -14.97 -12.37
C GLN A 139 5.87 -13.49 -12.71
N PHE A 140 4.92 -13.29 -13.62
CA PHE A 140 4.35 -11.98 -13.93
C PHE A 140 2.83 -12.12 -14.23
N PRO A 141 1.93 -11.48 -13.46
CA PRO A 141 2.19 -10.82 -12.18
C PRO A 141 2.87 -11.76 -11.18
N GLY A 142 3.47 -11.19 -10.13
CA GLY A 142 4.10 -11.96 -9.07
C GLY A 142 3.09 -12.80 -8.28
N PRO A 143 3.57 -13.63 -7.33
CA PRO A 143 2.74 -14.53 -6.55
C PRO A 143 1.56 -13.81 -5.85
N THR A 144 0.37 -14.40 -5.93
CA THR A 144 -0.77 -13.98 -5.09
C THR A 144 -0.55 -14.48 -3.67
N LEU A 145 -0.65 -13.56 -2.72
CA LEU A 145 -0.58 -13.84 -1.30
C LEU A 145 -2.00 -13.93 -0.76
N GLU A 146 -2.36 -15.05 -0.13
CA GLU A 146 -3.67 -15.21 0.52
C GLU A 146 -3.47 -15.55 1.99
N VAL A 147 -4.03 -14.70 2.84
CA VAL A 147 -3.86 -14.68 4.30
C VAL A 147 -5.17 -14.28 4.97
N ARG A 148 -5.30 -14.47 6.28
CA ARG A 148 -6.46 -14.01 7.05
C ARG A 148 -6.11 -12.82 7.93
N SER A 149 -7.13 -12.03 8.25
CA SER A 149 -7.03 -11.03 9.31
C SER A 149 -6.61 -11.69 10.64
N GLY A 150 -5.55 -11.17 11.24
CA GLY A 150 -4.91 -11.70 12.44
C GLY A 150 -3.86 -12.80 12.19
N ASP A 151 -3.48 -13.07 10.94
CA ASP A 151 -2.32 -13.90 10.61
C ASP A 151 -1.02 -13.07 10.66
N THR A 152 0.10 -13.75 10.87
CA THR A 152 1.44 -13.18 10.68
C THR A 152 1.93 -13.53 9.28
N LEU A 153 2.24 -12.52 8.48
CA LEU A 153 2.85 -12.68 7.17
C LEU A 153 4.38 -12.75 7.33
N VAL A 154 5.02 -13.74 6.69
CA VAL A 154 6.47 -13.86 6.62
C VAL A 154 6.91 -14.01 5.16
N VAL A 155 7.56 -12.99 4.60
CA VAL A 155 8.09 -13.02 3.23
C VAL A 155 9.59 -12.81 3.25
N SER A 156 10.36 -13.84 2.90
CA SER A 156 11.80 -13.76 2.76
C SER A 156 12.18 -13.42 1.32
N ILE A 157 12.79 -12.26 1.14
CA ILE A 157 13.25 -11.76 -0.15
C ILE A 157 14.73 -12.07 -0.34
N VAL A 158 15.09 -12.44 -1.56
CA VAL A 158 16.48 -12.41 -2.05
C VAL A 158 16.53 -11.63 -3.35
N ASN A 159 17.43 -10.65 -3.39
CA ASN A 159 17.58 -9.74 -4.52
C ASN A 159 18.72 -10.21 -5.45
N HIS A 160 18.39 -10.85 -6.57
CA HIS A 160 19.38 -11.20 -7.62
C HIS A 160 19.45 -10.15 -8.73
N LEU A 161 18.89 -8.95 -8.52
CA LEU A 161 18.96 -7.86 -9.48
C LEU A 161 20.27 -7.08 -9.31
N ALA A 162 20.61 -6.30 -10.34
CA ALA A 162 21.71 -5.33 -10.30
C ALA A 162 21.33 -4.01 -9.59
N HIS A 163 20.10 -3.90 -9.11
CA HIS A 163 19.52 -2.70 -8.51
C HIS A 163 18.95 -3.00 -7.13
N ASN A 164 18.76 -1.95 -6.32
CA ASN A 164 18.06 -2.07 -5.05
C ASN A 164 16.57 -2.38 -5.24
N VAL A 165 15.99 -3.06 -4.25
CA VAL A 165 14.55 -3.32 -4.22
C VAL A 165 13.99 -3.28 -2.80
N THR A 166 12.74 -2.88 -2.67
CA THR A 166 11.89 -2.99 -1.48
C THR A 166 10.45 -3.26 -1.95
N LEU A 167 9.62 -3.79 -1.06
CA LEU A 167 8.20 -4.04 -1.31
C LEU A 167 7.35 -3.20 -0.38
N HIS A 168 6.24 -2.72 -0.91
CA HIS A 168 5.15 -2.10 -0.17
C HIS A 168 3.89 -2.95 -0.22
N TRP A 169 3.07 -2.83 0.82
CA TRP A 169 1.91 -3.68 1.10
C TRP A 169 0.67 -2.80 1.29
N HIS A 170 -0.21 -2.76 0.28
CA HIS A 170 -1.47 -2.04 0.42
C HIS A 170 -2.39 -2.75 1.41
N GLY A 171 -3.10 -1.95 2.23
CA GLY A 171 -4.03 -2.47 3.24
C GLY A 171 -3.35 -3.06 4.49
N VAL A 172 -2.05 -2.83 4.67
CA VAL A 172 -1.31 -3.24 5.87
C VAL A 172 -0.84 -2.00 6.62
N THR A 173 -1.27 -1.85 7.87
CA THR A 173 -0.93 -0.68 8.70
C THR A 173 0.52 -0.66 9.16
N GLN A 174 1.24 -1.79 9.12
CA GLN A 174 2.64 -1.88 9.57
C GLN A 174 2.85 -1.40 11.02
N MET A 175 1.85 -1.64 11.89
CA MET A 175 1.92 -1.30 13.31
C MET A 175 3.19 -1.90 13.94
N ARG A 176 4.06 -1.05 14.51
CA ARG A 176 5.36 -1.41 15.11
C ARG A 176 6.35 -2.09 14.17
N THR A 177 6.07 -2.10 12.88
CA THR A 177 6.85 -2.74 11.83
C THR A 177 7.02 -1.78 10.66
N ALA A 178 7.12 -0.48 10.95
CA ALA A 178 7.33 0.57 9.94
C ALA A 178 8.54 0.27 9.04
N CYS A 179 9.59 -0.37 9.57
CA CYS A 179 10.75 -0.77 8.79
C CYS A 179 10.50 -1.81 7.69
N ALA A 180 9.30 -2.38 7.63
CA ALA A 180 8.84 -3.34 6.64
C ALA A 180 7.78 -2.74 5.68
N ASP A 181 7.57 -1.42 5.74
CA ASP A 181 6.58 -0.70 4.92
C ASP A 181 7.01 -0.52 3.45
N GLY A 182 8.31 -0.45 3.14
CA GLY A 182 8.79 -0.40 1.75
C GLY A 182 9.52 0.88 1.31
N PRO A 183 9.07 2.11 1.63
CA PRO A 183 9.70 3.34 1.16
C PRO A 183 11.21 3.42 1.43
N GLU A 184 12.01 3.33 0.35
CA GLU A 184 13.47 3.41 0.44
C GLU A 184 13.91 4.72 1.08
N PHE A 185 14.81 4.61 2.06
CA PHE A 185 15.39 5.75 2.79
C PHE A 185 14.40 6.60 3.61
N VAL A 186 13.12 6.21 3.68
CA VAL A 186 12.11 6.83 4.56
C VAL A 186 11.80 5.88 5.72
N THR A 187 11.26 4.71 5.42
CA THR A 187 10.91 3.71 6.44
C THR A 187 11.82 2.49 6.37
N GLN A 188 12.35 2.16 5.18
CA GLN A 188 13.13 0.95 4.98
C GLN A 188 14.47 1.20 4.29
N CYS A 189 15.50 0.48 4.73
CA CYS A 189 16.77 0.39 4.02
C CYS A 189 16.62 -0.45 2.74
N PRO A 190 17.18 -0.01 1.60
CA PRO A 190 17.14 -0.78 0.37
C PRO A 190 17.70 -2.20 0.52
N ILE A 191 17.01 -3.20 -0.05
CA ILE A 191 17.57 -4.54 -0.20
C ILE A 191 18.54 -4.48 -1.38
N ARG A 192 19.84 -4.38 -1.08
CA ARG A 192 20.90 -4.21 -2.09
C ARG A 192 21.04 -5.44 -2.98
N PRO A 193 21.66 -5.31 -4.17
CA PRO A 193 22.05 -6.45 -5.02
C PRO A 193 22.76 -7.55 -4.24
N GLY A 194 22.31 -8.79 -4.40
CA GLY A 194 22.80 -9.97 -3.67
C GLY A 194 22.35 -10.05 -2.21
N GLY A 195 21.61 -9.06 -1.71
CA GLY A 195 21.11 -9.00 -0.34
C GLY A 195 19.81 -9.77 -0.14
N SER A 196 19.42 -9.90 1.13
CA SER A 196 18.17 -10.51 1.55
C SER A 196 17.51 -9.71 2.67
N TYR A 197 16.20 -9.87 2.81
CA TYR A 197 15.41 -9.23 3.87
C TYR A 197 14.15 -10.06 4.12
N THR A 198 13.75 -10.19 5.38
CA THR A 198 12.51 -10.88 5.74
C THR A 198 11.49 -9.88 6.27
N TYR A 199 10.39 -9.71 5.55
CA TYR A 199 9.21 -9.01 6.03
C TYR A 199 8.49 -9.90 7.02
N LEU A 200 8.25 -9.39 8.23
CA LEU A 200 7.56 -10.10 9.29
C LEU A 200 6.64 -9.11 10.01
N PHE A 201 5.33 -9.26 9.83
CA PHE A 201 4.34 -8.42 10.47
C PHE A 201 3.00 -9.13 10.58
N THR A 202 2.18 -8.69 11.53
CA THR A 202 0.81 -9.18 11.69
C THR A 202 -0.14 -8.31 10.88
N ILE A 203 -1.06 -8.96 10.18
CA ILE A 203 -2.12 -8.27 9.45
C ILE A 203 -3.25 -8.02 10.43
N ASP A 204 -3.36 -6.78 10.89
CA ASP A 204 -4.37 -6.40 11.88
C ASP A 204 -5.59 -5.79 11.21
N SER A 205 -6.75 -6.36 11.48
CA SER A 205 -8.09 -5.87 11.12
C SER A 205 -8.44 -5.69 9.63
N ALA A 206 -7.46 -5.65 8.71
CA ALA A 206 -7.73 -5.55 7.28
C ALA A 206 -8.44 -6.80 6.75
N GLU A 207 -9.41 -6.61 5.86
CA GLU A 207 -10.12 -7.67 5.13
C GLU A 207 -10.47 -7.14 3.74
N GLY A 208 -10.14 -7.88 2.67
CA GLY A 208 -10.42 -7.46 1.29
C GLY A 208 -9.35 -7.88 0.29
N THR A 209 -9.42 -7.27 -0.90
CA THR A 209 -8.49 -7.46 -2.01
C THR A 209 -7.56 -6.26 -2.10
N PHE A 210 -6.28 -6.52 -1.89
CA PHE A 210 -5.20 -5.54 -1.95
C PHE A 210 -4.10 -6.06 -2.87
N TRP A 211 -2.93 -5.42 -2.81
CA TRP A 211 -1.79 -5.74 -3.64
C TRP A 211 -0.50 -5.37 -2.93
N TRP A 212 0.59 -6.01 -3.35
CA TRP A 212 1.94 -5.63 -2.99
C TRP A 212 2.67 -5.21 -4.26
N HIS A 213 3.61 -4.28 -4.14
CA HIS A 213 4.42 -3.86 -5.28
C HIS A 213 5.80 -3.37 -4.88
N ALA A 214 6.72 -3.33 -5.85
CA ALA A 214 8.02 -2.72 -5.62
C ALA A 214 7.88 -1.23 -5.34
N GLN A 215 8.64 -0.74 -4.36
CA GLN A 215 8.72 0.70 -4.05
C GLN A 215 10.14 1.24 -4.20
N SER A 216 10.81 0.76 -5.25
CA SER A 216 12.14 1.20 -5.63
C SER A 216 12.12 1.56 -7.11
N SER A 217 12.52 2.79 -7.44
CA SER A 217 12.56 3.28 -8.82
C SER A 217 11.22 3.06 -9.56
N ARG A 218 11.25 2.77 -10.87
CA ARG A 218 10.08 2.43 -11.70
C ARG A 218 9.80 0.92 -11.76
N MET A 219 10.24 0.16 -10.76
CA MET A 219 10.10 -1.31 -10.78
C MET A 219 8.65 -1.77 -10.60
N ARG A 220 7.75 -0.89 -10.15
CA ARG A 220 6.33 -1.19 -10.03
C ARG A 220 5.72 -1.66 -11.35
N LEU A 221 6.24 -1.25 -12.50
CA LEU A 221 5.75 -1.67 -13.82
C LEU A 221 5.72 -3.19 -14.05
N THR A 222 6.59 -3.96 -13.38
CA THR A 222 6.65 -5.42 -13.55
C THR A 222 6.66 -6.20 -12.24
N VAL A 223 6.80 -5.51 -11.12
CA VAL A 223 6.99 -6.12 -9.80
C VAL A 223 5.82 -5.77 -8.90
N TYR A 224 4.78 -6.57 -9.02
CA TYR A 224 3.56 -6.47 -8.22
C TYR A 224 2.84 -7.82 -8.17
N GLY A 225 1.95 -7.99 -7.19
CA GLY A 225 1.09 -9.16 -7.07
C GLY A 225 -0.08 -8.88 -6.14
N ALA A 226 -1.08 -9.77 -6.15
CA ALA A 226 -2.26 -9.60 -5.32
C ALA A 226 -1.97 -9.98 -3.86
N LEU A 227 -2.64 -9.29 -2.95
CA LEU A 227 -2.69 -9.59 -1.52
C LEU A 227 -4.15 -9.72 -1.12
N ILE A 228 -4.62 -10.95 -0.92
CA ILE A 228 -5.98 -11.27 -0.51
C ILE A 228 -5.99 -11.50 0.99
N ILE A 229 -6.71 -10.64 1.71
CA ILE A 229 -6.87 -10.72 3.16
C ILE A 229 -8.29 -11.18 3.47
N ARG A 230 -8.43 -12.46 3.79
CA ARG A 230 -9.69 -13.12 4.12
C ARG A 230 -10.14 -12.74 5.54
N PRO A 231 -11.43 -12.95 5.87
CA PRO A 231 -11.91 -12.72 7.22
C PRO A 231 -11.16 -13.57 8.23
N LYS A 232 -11.04 -13.01 9.43
CA LYS A 232 -10.45 -13.72 10.58
C LYS A 232 -11.08 -15.11 10.73
N ALA A 233 -10.29 -16.10 11.13
CA ALA A 233 -10.80 -17.46 11.35
C ALA A 233 -12.00 -17.45 12.32
N GLY A 234 -13.13 -18.02 11.88
CA GLY A 234 -14.40 -18.01 12.61
C GLY A 234 -15.31 -16.80 12.32
N SER A 235 -14.87 -15.85 11.50
CA SER A 235 -15.66 -14.75 10.95
C SER A 235 -16.03 -15.03 9.48
N SER A 236 -16.99 -14.28 8.96
CA SER A 236 -17.38 -14.29 7.55
C SER A 236 -17.56 -12.87 7.04
N TYR A 237 -17.52 -12.71 5.72
CA TYR A 237 -17.94 -11.47 5.09
C TYR A 237 -19.42 -11.15 5.41
N PRO A 238 -19.84 -9.87 5.34
CA PRO A 238 -21.23 -9.46 5.57
C PRO A 238 -22.15 -9.79 4.39
N PHE A 239 -21.76 -10.74 3.53
CA PHE A 239 -22.49 -11.20 2.36
C PHE A 239 -22.33 -12.72 2.17
N PRO A 240 -23.26 -13.40 1.48
CA PRO A 240 -23.17 -14.84 1.23
C PRO A 240 -21.92 -15.22 0.43
N GLU A 241 -21.42 -16.43 0.65
CA GLU A 241 -20.28 -16.97 -0.11
C GLU A 241 -20.56 -16.95 -1.63
N PRO A 242 -19.67 -16.34 -2.44
CA PRO A 242 -19.86 -16.28 -3.87
C PRO A 242 -19.66 -17.66 -4.51
N LYS A 243 -20.39 -17.94 -5.60
CA LYS A 243 -20.23 -19.19 -6.36
C LYS A 243 -18.85 -19.34 -7.02
N ARG A 244 -18.19 -18.21 -7.28
CA ARG A 244 -16.89 -18.11 -7.91
C ARG A 244 -16.26 -16.78 -7.52
N GLU A 245 -14.96 -16.81 -7.30
CA GLU A 245 -14.12 -15.64 -7.08
C GLU A 245 -12.90 -15.75 -7.98
N ASP A 246 -12.57 -14.66 -8.67
CA ASP A 246 -11.37 -14.56 -9.50
C ASP A 246 -10.62 -13.28 -9.12
N THR A 247 -9.30 -13.35 -9.04
CA THR A 247 -8.45 -12.18 -8.79
C THR A 247 -7.94 -11.64 -10.13
N LEU A 248 -8.23 -10.37 -10.39
CA LEU A 248 -7.73 -9.64 -11.55
C LEU A 248 -6.86 -8.48 -11.08
N ILE A 249 -5.63 -8.43 -11.58
CA ILE A 249 -4.72 -7.31 -11.34
C ILE A 249 -4.59 -6.54 -12.64
N ILE A 250 -4.89 -5.25 -12.58
CA ILE A 250 -4.75 -4.29 -13.67
C ILE A 250 -3.88 -3.17 -13.14
N ASP A 251 -2.65 -3.10 -13.61
CA ASP A 251 -1.68 -2.02 -13.37
C ASP A 251 -1.25 -1.44 -14.72
#